data_AF-A0A918T3A3-F1
#
_entry.id   AF-A0A918T3A3-F1
#
_cell.length_a   1.000
_cell.length_b   1.000
_cell.length_c   1.000
_cell.angle_alpha   90.00
_cell.angle_beta   90.00
_cell.angle_gamma   90.00
#
_symmetry.space_group_name_H-M   'P 1'
#
loop_
_entity.id
_entity.type
_entity.pdbx_description
1 polymer ?
#
loop_
_entity_poly.entity_id
_entity_poly.type
_entity_poly.pdbx_seq_one_letter_code
_entity_poly.pdbx_strand_id
1 'polypeptide(L)'
;METDTGNTGNGAVMKVSEYVGALEEAGLGLAEAAARAGVDAEVPTCPGWRVRDLLRHTAMIHRWAAKHVVERHASYQEGDGETGLDGEALIAHYREGHAALVEALRAAPEDLDVWTFLPATSPLVFWARRQAHETAVHRVDAEATLGAGPAPVAPGFAADGVSELLAGFHARDRSRVRAPEPRTLRFRATDTGDAWTVRLSELPPATEHHPAGGATDGAAGTGGTGLLAPVDAEAAAPAGTLYLALWNRLPASALTTTGDPEPLRLWHELSAV
;
A
#
# COMPACT_ATOMS: atom_id res chain seq x y z
N MET A 1 30.90 14.56 -22.83
CA MET A 1 29.53 14.03 -23.02
C MET A 1 29.60 12.58 -22.61
N GLU A 2 29.55 12.35 -21.30
CA GLU A 2 29.55 11.04 -20.67
C GLU A 2 28.20 10.95 -19.97
N THR A 3 27.35 10.08 -20.49
CA THR A 3 26.01 9.80 -19.97
C THR A 3 26.16 8.90 -18.75
N ASP A 4 25.99 9.49 -17.57
CA ASP A 4 25.86 8.78 -16.30
C ASP A 4 24.50 8.06 -16.27
N THR A 5 24.50 6.80 -16.69
CA THR A 5 23.37 5.89 -16.54
C THR A 5 23.39 5.35 -15.10
N GLY A 6 22.81 6.12 -14.18
CA GLY A 6 22.55 5.71 -12.80
C GLY A 6 21.51 4.60 -12.72
N ASN A 7 21.91 3.37 -13.03
CA ASN A 7 21.24 2.15 -12.59
C ASN A 7 21.95 1.66 -11.32
N THR A 8 21.28 1.79 -10.17
CA THR A 8 21.59 0.99 -8.99
C THR A 8 20.28 0.49 -8.37
N GLY A 9 19.71 -0.52 -9.03
CA GLY A 9 18.88 -1.50 -8.33
C GLY A 9 19.68 -2.12 -7.19
N ASN A 10 19.37 -1.68 -5.98
CA ASN A 10 19.67 -2.37 -4.73
C ASN A 10 18.44 -2.13 -3.85
N GLY A 11 17.93 -3.15 -3.16
CA GLY A 11 16.72 -3.07 -2.33
C GLY A 11 16.90 -2.13 -1.13
N ALA A 12 16.94 -0.82 -1.39
CA ALA A 12 17.08 0.21 -0.38
C ALA A 12 15.72 0.40 0.28
N VAL A 13 15.70 0.26 1.61
CA VAL A 13 14.56 0.63 2.44
C VAL A 13 14.24 2.11 2.20
N MET A 14 13.00 2.41 1.85
CA MET A 14 12.56 3.80 1.61
C MET A 14 12.75 4.65 2.87
N LYS A 15 13.23 5.88 2.68
CA LYS A 15 13.42 6.87 3.74
C LYS A 15 12.10 7.53 4.10
N VAL A 16 11.99 8.03 5.34
CA VAL A 16 10.84 8.83 5.79
C VAL A 16 10.54 9.99 4.83
N SER A 17 11.57 10.69 4.34
CA SER A 17 11.40 11.79 3.38
C SER A 17 10.77 11.37 2.06
N GLU A 18 11.03 10.14 1.60
CA GLU A 18 10.46 9.60 0.36
C GLU A 18 8.98 9.25 0.56
N TYR A 19 8.62 8.67 1.71
CA TYR A 19 7.21 8.47 2.07
C TYR A 19 6.45 9.78 2.20
N VAL A 20 7.02 10.77 2.89
CA VAL A 20 6.39 12.08 3.05
C VAL A 20 6.23 12.79 1.71
N GLY A 21 7.21 12.69 0.81
CA GLY A 21 7.08 13.19 -0.57
C GLY A 21 5.96 12.50 -1.36
N ALA A 22 5.88 11.16 -1.27
CA ALA A 22 4.80 10.39 -1.91
C ALA A 22 3.41 10.73 -1.32
N LEU A 23 3.31 10.92 0.00
CA LEU A 23 2.10 11.39 0.67
C LEU A 23 1.68 12.77 0.15
N GLU A 24 2.62 13.72 0.08
CA GLU A 24 2.34 15.08 -0.40
C GLU A 24 1.82 15.07 -1.83
N GLU A 25 2.52 14.40 -2.75
CA GLU A 25 2.12 14.25 -4.15
C GLU A 25 0.75 13.57 -4.27
N ALA A 26 0.55 12.45 -3.58
CA ALA A 26 -0.67 11.69 -3.64
C ALA A 26 -1.89 12.50 -3.16
N GLY A 27 -1.76 13.22 -2.04
CA GLY A 27 -2.88 13.98 -1.50
C GLY A 27 -3.22 15.22 -2.33
N LEU A 28 -2.23 15.86 -2.96
CA LEU A 28 -2.48 16.93 -3.94
C LEU A 28 -3.22 16.39 -5.17
N GLY A 29 -2.79 15.26 -5.71
CA GLY A 29 -3.44 14.59 -6.84
C GLY A 29 -4.88 14.15 -6.53
N LEU A 30 -5.12 13.62 -5.33
CA LEU A 30 -6.46 13.28 -4.86
C LEU A 30 -7.37 14.51 -4.84
N ALA A 31 -6.94 15.61 -4.23
CA ALA A 31 -7.73 16.84 -4.16
C ALA A 31 -8.02 17.43 -5.55
N GLU A 32 -7.07 17.36 -6.48
CA GLU A 32 -7.27 17.80 -7.86
C GLU A 32 -8.30 16.94 -8.58
N ALA A 33 -8.16 15.61 -8.51
CA ALA A 33 -9.09 14.68 -9.14
C ALA A 33 -10.51 14.83 -8.59
N ALA A 34 -10.64 14.94 -7.26
CA ALA A 34 -11.92 15.15 -6.59
C ALA A 34 -12.59 16.47 -7.00
N ALA A 35 -11.82 17.56 -7.08
CA ALA A 35 -12.34 18.86 -7.53
C ALA A 35 -12.82 18.83 -8.98
N ARG A 36 -12.10 18.09 -9.85
CA ARG A 36 -12.48 17.94 -11.27
C ARG A 36 -13.70 17.06 -11.47
N ALA A 37 -13.83 15.98 -10.71
CA ALA A 37 -14.95 15.06 -10.80
C ALA A 37 -16.25 15.63 -10.19
N GLY A 38 -16.10 16.43 -9.13
CA GLY A 38 -17.21 16.94 -8.34
C GLY A 38 -17.62 15.97 -7.23
N VAL A 39 -18.07 16.51 -6.10
CA VAL A 39 -18.37 15.76 -4.87
C VAL A 39 -19.52 14.75 -4.97
N ASP A 40 -20.30 14.80 -6.05
CA ASP A 40 -21.40 13.88 -6.35
C ASP A 40 -21.01 12.68 -7.23
N ALA A 41 -19.83 12.71 -7.85
CA ALA A 41 -19.39 11.61 -8.71
C ALA A 41 -19.25 10.32 -7.90
N GLU A 42 -19.72 9.21 -8.46
CA GLU A 42 -19.55 7.88 -7.90
C GLU A 42 -18.09 7.43 -8.05
N VAL A 43 -17.58 6.70 -7.06
CA VAL A 43 -16.21 6.17 -7.03
C VAL A 43 -16.24 4.72 -7.49
N PRO A 44 -15.83 4.39 -8.73
CA PRO A 44 -16.01 3.04 -9.28
C PRO A 44 -15.28 1.94 -8.50
N THR A 45 -14.15 2.28 -7.87
CA THR A 45 -13.32 1.37 -7.08
C THR A 45 -13.82 1.18 -5.65
N CYS A 46 -14.75 2.03 -5.19
CA CYS A 46 -15.38 1.96 -3.87
C CYS A 46 -16.91 1.94 -4.03
N PRO A 47 -17.52 0.79 -4.36
CA PRO A 47 -18.96 0.71 -4.61
C PRO A 47 -19.80 1.30 -3.46
N GLY A 48 -20.71 2.20 -3.80
CA GLY A 48 -21.56 2.91 -2.84
C GLY A 48 -20.98 4.22 -2.31
N TRP A 49 -19.71 4.53 -2.60
CA TRP A 49 -19.11 5.81 -2.25
C TRP A 49 -19.25 6.82 -3.37
N ARG A 50 -19.45 8.08 -2.97
CA ARG A 50 -19.22 9.27 -3.81
C ARG A 50 -17.89 9.92 -3.42
N VAL A 51 -17.43 10.84 -4.26
CA VAL A 51 -16.22 11.65 -3.99
C VAL A 51 -16.29 12.35 -2.63
N ARG A 52 -17.46 12.82 -2.17
CA ARG A 52 -17.60 13.39 -0.82
C ARG A 52 -17.29 12.39 0.30
N ASP A 53 -17.66 11.12 0.13
CA ASP A 53 -17.43 10.08 1.14
C ASP A 53 -15.94 9.75 1.20
N LEU A 54 -15.30 9.66 0.02
CA LEU A 54 -13.85 9.55 -0.10
C LEU A 54 -13.11 10.71 0.59
N LEU A 55 -13.53 11.95 0.35
CA LEU A 55 -12.93 13.14 0.97
C LEU A 55 -13.15 13.18 2.49
N ARG A 56 -14.34 12.79 2.99
CA ARG A 56 -14.63 12.74 4.42
C ARG A 56 -13.78 11.71 5.14
N HIS A 57 -13.73 10.48 4.62
CA HIS A 57 -12.90 9.40 5.16
C HIS A 57 -11.43 9.83 5.22
N THR A 58 -10.89 10.28 4.08
CA THR A 58 -9.47 10.64 4.00
C THR A 58 -9.12 11.86 4.86
N ALA A 59 -9.98 12.89 4.90
CA ALA A 59 -9.77 14.06 5.76
C ALA A 59 -9.80 13.70 7.26
N MET A 60 -10.63 12.74 7.66
CA MET A 60 -10.66 12.19 9.01
C MET A 60 -9.34 11.44 9.31
N ILE A 61 -8.90 10.56 8.41
CA ILE A 61 -7.66 9.78 8.60
C ILE A 61 -6.44 10.70 8.70
N HIS A 62 -6.33 11.73 7.86
CA HIS A 62 -5.22 12.68 7.90
C HIS A 62 -5.13 13.41 9.24
N ARG A 63 -6.27 13.91 9.75
CA ARG A 63 -6.33 14.59 11.05
C ARG A 63 -6.03 13.66 12.19
N TRP A 64 -6.58 12.44 12.15
CA TRP A 64 -6.34 11.41 13.16
C TRP A 64 -4.86 11.03 13.26
N ALA A 65 -4.20 10.80 12.11
CA ALA A 65 -2.77 10.50 12.05
C ALA A 65 -1.92 11.68 12.52
N ALA A 66 -2.23 12.90 12.06
CA ALA A 66 -1.51 14.11 12.47
C ALA A 66 -1.58 14.31 13.98
N LYS A 67 -2.76 14.10 14.58
CA LYS A 67 -2.97 14.17 16.03
C LYS A 67 -2.12 13.14 16.77
N HIS A 68 -2.08 11.89 16.32
CA HIS A 68 -1.23 10.86 16.93
C HIS A 68 0.25 11.28 16.94
N VAL A 69 0.76 11.77 15.81
CA VAL A 69 2.15 12.19 15.69
C VAL A 69 2.46 13.41 16.56
N VAL A 70 1.61 14.44 16.53
CA VAL A 70 1.83 15.70 17.28
C VAL A 70 1.66 15.51 18.78
N GLU A 71 0.60 14.81 19.21
CA GLU A 71 0.28 14.60 20.63
C GLU A 71 0.99 13.37 21.23
N ARG A 72 1.69 12.58 20.40
CA ARG A 72 2.46 11.39 20.81
C ARG A 72 1.61 10.40 21.62
N HIS A 73 0.41 10.11 21.13
CA HIS A 73 -0.48 9.15 21.80
C HIS A 73 0.18 7.77 21.92
N ALA A 74 0.35 7.27 23.15
CA ALA A 74 0.98 5.98 23.43
C ALA A 74 0.06 4.77 23.20
N SER A 75 -1.22 4.99 22.91
CA SER A 75 -2.21 3.97 22.59
C SER A 75 -3.20 4.48 21.55
N TYR A 76 -3.99 3.58 20.96
CA TYR A 76 -5.08 3.93 20.06
C TYR A 76 -6.01 4.97 20.70
N GLN A 77 -6.22 6.08 20.00
CA GLN A 77 -7.26 7.05 20.30
C GLN A 77 -8.27 7.09 19.16
N GLU A 78 -9.56 7.13 19.49
CA GLU A 78 -10.61 7.31 18.50
C GLU A 78 -10.50 8.71 17.87
N GLY A 79 -10.75 8.81 16.56
CA GLY A 79 -10.77 10.10 15.86
C GLY A 79 -12.05 10.89 16.15
N ASP A 80 -12.06 12.16 15.76
CA ASP A 80 -13.22 13.05 15.96
C ASP A 80 -14.40 12.72 15.01
N GLY A 81 -14.27 11.67 14.19
CA GLY A 81 -15.24 11.25 13.18
C GLY A 81 -15.15 12.04 11.87
N GLU A 82 -16.03 11.70 10.94
CA GLU A 82 -16.14 12.40 9.66
C GLU A 82 -16.80 13.77 9.82
N THR A 83 -16.30 14.74 9.05
CA THR A 83 -16.88 16.08 9.01
C THR A 83 -18.25 16.10 8.31
N GLY A 84 -19.16 16.95 8.81
CA GLY A 84 -20.43 17.24 8.14
C GLY A 84 -20.33 18.23 6.97
N LEU A 85 -19.13 18.71 6.64
CA LEU A 85 -18.91 19.63 5.52
C LEU A 85 -19.20 18.95 4.17
N ASP A 86 -19.48 19.78 3.14
CA ASP A 86 -19.74 19.33 1.78
C ASP A 86 -19.24 20.37 0.75
N GLY A 87 -19.24 19.99 -0.54
CA GLY A 87 -18.84 20.84 -1.65
C GLY A 87 -17.42 21.40 -1.50
N GLU A 88 -17.23 22.67 -1.87
CA GLU A 88 -15.93 23.34 -1.79
C GLU A 88 -15.36 23.41 -0.37
N ALA A 89 -16.20 23.53 0.65
CA ALA A 89 -15.77 23.56 2.04
C ALA A 89 -15.16 22.21 2.47
N LEU A 90 -15.67 21.09 1.96
CA LEU A 90 -15.12 19.77 2.20
C LEU A 90 -13.75 19.60 1.52
N ILE A 91 -13.60 20.07 0.27
CA ILE A 91 -12.32 20.01 -0.45
C ILE A 91 -11.26 20.86 0.28
N ALA A 92 -11.62 22.06 0.74
CA ALA A 92 -10.74 22.90 1.55
C ALA A 92 -10.34 22.18 2.86
N HIS A 93 -11.31 21.59 3.56
CA HIS A 93 -11.08 20.83 4.78
C HIS A 93 -10.14 19.64 4.56
N TYR A 94 -10.29 18.90 3.46
CA TYR A 94 -9.36 17.84 3.07
C TYR A 94 -7.94 18.38 2.90
N ARG A 95 -7.76 19.45 2.10
CA ARG A 95 -6.44 20.05 1.81
C ARG A 95 -5.73 20.52 3.07
N GLU A 96 -6.46 21.13 4.00
CA GLU A 96 -5.91 21.57 5.29
C GLU A 96 -5.44 20.38 6.14
N GLY A 97 -6.22 19.30 6.19
CA GLY A 97 -5.86 18.09 6.93
C GLY A 97 -4.62 17.40 6.36
N HIS A 98 -4.57 17.29 5.03
CA HIS A 98 -3.42 16.77 4.31
C HIS A 98 -2.15 17.58 4.60
N ALA A 99 -2.21 18.91 4.44
CA ALA A 99 -1.07 19.78 4.70
C ALA A 99 -0.60 19.67 6.17
N ALA A 100 -1.52 19.63 7.13
CA ALA A 100 -1.19 19.47 8.54
C ALA A 100 -0.48 18.13 8.83
N LEU A 101 -0.91 17.04 8.19
CA LEU A 101 -0.26 15.73 8.33
C LEU A 101 1.16 15.74 7.74
N VAL A 102 1.33 16.29 6.55
CA VAL A 102 2.66 16.40 5.92
C VAL A 102 3.61 17.19 6.80
N GLU A 103 3.17 18.35 7.31
CA GLU A 103 3.97 19.16 8.24
C GLU A 103 4.29 18.42 9.55
N ALA A 104 3.31 17.71 10.13
CA ALA A 104 3.52 16.92 11.34
C ALA A 104 4.60 15.85 11.15
N LEU A 105 4.57 15.13 10.02
CA LEU A 105 5.55 14.10 9.72
C LEU A 105 6.94 14.67 9.38
N ARG A 106 7.01 15.85 8.74
CA ARG A 106 8.28 16.57 8.50
C ARG A 106 8.93 17.07 9.78
N ALA A 107 8.12 17.57 10.71
CA ALA A 107 8.58 18.16 11.96
C ALA A 107 8.84 17.13 13.08
N ALA A 108 8.33 15.90 12.92
CA ALA A 108 8.50 14.85 13.90
C ALA A 108 9.99 14.48 14.09
N PRO A 109 10.46 14.34 15.34
CA PRO A 109 11.84 13.96 15.60
C PRO A 109 12.09 12.48 15.27
N GLU A 110 13.34 12.10 14.99
CA GLU A 110 13.71 10.71 14.66
C GLU A 110 13.41 9.73 15.80
N ASP A 111 13.45 10.21 17.05
CA ASP A 111 13.16 9.46 18.27
C ASP A 111 11.67 9.50 18.68
N LEU A 112 10.77 9.85 17.74
CA LEU A 112 9.32 9.87 17.97
C LEU A 112 8.85 8.52 18.55
N ASP A 113 8.29 8.58 19.75
CA ASP A 113 7.61 7.48 20.40
C ASP A 113 6.10 7.73 20.38
N VAL A 114 5.38 6.92 19.60
CA VAL A 114 3.93 7.02 19.39
C VAL A 114 3.39 5.63 19.06
N TRP A 115 2.13 5.40 19.39
CA TRP A 115 1.42 4.17 19.07
C TRP A 115 1.44 3.85 17.57
N THR A 116 1.59 2.56 17.27
CA THR A 116 1.51 1.98 15.92
C THR A 116 0.71 0.69 15.94
N PHE A 117 0.21 0.25 14.80
CA PHE A 117 -0.61 -0.97 14.70
C PHE A 117 -0.13 -1.98 13.65
N LEU A 118 0.96 -1.69 12.95
CA LEU A 118 1.70 -2.65 12.11
C LEU A 118 3.19 -2.56 12.47
N PRO A 119 3.97 -3.63 12.23
CA PRO A 119 5.41 -3.59 12.38
C PRO A 119 6.08 -2.53 11.49
N ALA A 120 7.04 -1.80 12.04
CA ALA A 120 7.94 -0.90 11.32
C ALA A 120 9.25 -0.74 12.10
N THR A 121 10.27 -0.16 11.45
CA THR A 121 11.58 0.11 12.06
C THR A 121 11.55 1.21 13.12
N SER A 122 10.62 2.17 13.00
CA SER A 122 10.31 3.16 14.03
C SER A 122 8.85 3.63 13.90
N PRO A 123 8.28 4.25 14.94
CA PRO A 123 6.95 4.86 14.85
C PRO A 123 6.83 5.93 13.78
N LEU A 124 7.88 6.74 13.57
CA LEU A 124 7.90 7.73 12.50
C LEU A 124 7.83 7.08 11.10
N VAL A 125 8.61 6.02 10.87
CA VAL A 125 8.55 5.26 9.60
C VAL A 125 7.16 4.65 9.41
N PHE A 126 6.56 4.10 10.46
CA PHE A 126 5.20 3.56 10.41
C PHE A 126 4.18 4.60 9.92
N TRP A 127 4.10 5.75 10.59
CA TRP A 127 3.10 6.76 10.27
C TRP A 127 3.33 7.38 8.89
N ALA A 128 4.58 7.63 8.50
CA ALA A 128 4.89 8.11 7.16
C ALA A 128 4.50 7.10 6.08
N ARG A 129 4.89 5.82 6.25
CA ARG A 129 4.58 4.74 5.30
C ARG A 129 3.08 4.49 5.16
N ARG A 130 2.38 4.29 6.28
CA ARG A 130 0.94 4.00 6.28
C ARG A 130 0.15 5.13 5.62
N GLN A 131 0.45 6.38 5.94
CA GLN A 131 -0.27 7.51 5.38
C GLN A 131 0.05 7.73 3.90
N ALA A 132 1.28 7.46 3.47
CA ALA A 132 1.64 7.50 2.05
C ALA A 132 0.85 6.46 1.23
N HIS A 133 0.79 5.20 1.68
CA HIS A 133 0.02 4.16 0.97
C HIS A 133 -1.48 4.39 1.01
N GLU A 134 -2.03 4.80 2.16
CA GLU A 134 -3.45 5.16 2.30
C GLU A 134 -3.84 6.23 1.27
N THR A 135 -3.06 7.31 1.23
CA THR A 135 -3.34 8.45 0.36
C THR A 135 -3.11 8.10 -1.11
N ALA A 136 -2.11 7.27 -1.43
CA ALA A 136 -1.86 6.82 -2.80
C ALA A 136 -2.99 5.92 -3.34
N VAL A 137 -3.52 5.00 -2.52
CA VAL A 137 -4.68 4.18 -2.92
C VAL A 137 -5.92 5.04 -3.12
N HIS A 138 -6.17 5.98 -2.21
CA HIS A 138 -7.34 6.87 -2.34
C HIS A 138 -7.18 7.95 -3.42
N ARG A 139 -5.95 8.31 -3.81
CA ARG A 139 -5.71 9.07 -5.04
C ARG A 139 -6.18 8.29 -6.26
N VAL A 140 -5.87 6.99 -6.34
CA VAL A 140 -6.35 6.13 -7.42
C VAL A 140 -7.88 6.06 -7.44
N ASP A 141 -8.51 5.98 -6.26
CA ASP A 141 -9.97 6.01 -6.16
C ASP A 141 -10.56 7.32 -6.72
N ALA A 142 -9.95 8.47 -6.39
CA ALA A 142 -10.37 9.76 -6.93
C ALA A 142 -10.11 9.87 -8.44
N GLU A 143 -8.95 9.42 -8.93
CA GLU A 143 -8.61 9.45 -10.37
C GLU A 143 -9.54 8.58 -11.20
N ALA A 144 -9.98 7.43 -10.67
CA ALA A 144 -10.90 6.51 -11.36
C ALA A 144 -12.24 7.17 -11.73
N THR A 145 -12.68 8.19 -10.98
CA THR A 145 -13.90 8.95 -11.27
C THR A 145 -13.82 9.77 -12.57
N LEU A 146 -12.61 10.06 -13.03
CA LEU A 146 -12.36 10.85 -14.24
C LEU A 146 -12.34 9.98 -15.51
N GLY A 147 -12.44 8.66 -15.38
CA GLY A 147 -12.37 7.71 -16.49
C GLY A 147 -10.98 7.55 -17.12
N ALA A 148 -10.00 8.33 -16.68
CA ALA A 148 -8.59 8.06 -16.93
C ALA A 148 -8.18 6.89 -16.02
N GLY A 149 -7.47 5.90 -16.56
CA GLY A 149 -6.87 4.86 -15.73
C GLY A 149 -5.94 5.47 -14.66
N PRO A 150 -5.62 4.71 -13.59
CA PRO A 150 -4.80 5.21 -12.50
C PRO A 150 -3.44 5.73 -13.01
N ALA A 151 -2.95 6.81 -12.41
CA ALA A 151 -1.59 7.23 -12.64
C ALA A 151 -0.60 6.10 -12.29
N PRO A 152 0.52 5.96 -13.01
CA PRO A 152 1.54 4.98 -12.66
C PRO A 152 2.07 5.19 -11.24
N VAL A 153 2.18 4.08 -10.49
CA VAL A 153 2.80 4.07 -9.16
C VAL A 153 4.27 3.69 -9.30
N ALA A 154 5.18 4.45 -8.68
CA ALA A 154 6.60 4.19 -8.75
C ALA A 154 6.94 2.76 -8.27
N PRO A 155 7.75 1.96 -9.00
CA PRO A 155 7.94 0.54 -8.71
C PRO A 155 8.42 0.22 -7.28
N GLY A 156 9.39 0.99 -6.76
CA GLY A 156 9.89 0.80 -5.39
C GLY A 156 8.83 1.07 -4.31
N PHE A 157 8.04 2.14 -4.49
CA PHE A 157 6.91 2.45 -3.60
C PHE A 157 5.82 1.37 -3.69
N ALA A 158 5.52 0.90 -4.90
CA ALA A 158 4.55 -0.16 -5.10
C ALA A 158 4.98 -1.48 -4.44
N ALA A 159 6.24 -1.90 -4.60
CA ALA A 159 6.79 -3.09 -3.96
C ALA A 159 6.77 -2.98 -2.42
N ASP A 160 7.08 -1.80 -1.87
CA ASP A 160 6.93 -1.56 -0.43
C ASP A 160 5.48 -1.69 0.04
N GLY A 161 4.53 -1.12 -0.71
CA GLY A 161 3.11 -1.20 -0.40
C GLY A 161 2.52 -2.61 -0.54
N VAL A 162 3.08 -3.45 -1.42
CA VAL A 162 2.79 -4.90 -1.46
C VAL A 162 3.27 -5.56 -0.17
N SER A 163 4.50 -5.24 0.26
CA SER A 163 5.05 -5.77 1.52
C SER A 163 4.22 -5.36 2.74
N GLU A 164 3.73 -4.12 2.79
CA GLU A 164 2.89 -3.62 3.88
C GLU A 164 1.57 -4.39 3.98
N LEU A 165 0.93 -4.64 2.85
CA LEU A 165 -0.32 -5.39 2.79
C LEU A 165 -0.11 -6.84 3.23
N LEU A 166 0.86 -7.52 2.61
CA LEU A 166 1.08 -8.95 2.80
C LEU A 166 1.69 -9.30 4.17
N ALA A 167 2.67 -8.53 4.63
CA ALA A 167 3.39 -8.79 5.89
C ALA A 167 2.90 -7.93 7.06
N GLY A 168 2.14 -6.88 6.81
CA GLY A 168 1.53 -6.04 7.85
C GLY A 168 0.06 -6.39 8.09
N PHE A 169 -0.82 -6.12 7.12
CA PHE A 169 -2.26 -6.30 7.30
C PHE A 169 -2.66 -7.77 7.38
N HIS A 170 -2.21 -8.59 6.42
CA HIS A 170 -2.62 -9.99 6.36
C HIS A 170 -1.93 -10.90 7.38
N ALA A 171 -0.80 -10.48 7.96
CA ALA A 171 -0.12 -11.22 9.03
C ALA A 171 -0.83 -11.16 10.40
N ARG A 172 -1.89 -10.34 10.53
CA ARG A 172 -2.63 -10.18 11.79
C ARG A 172 -3.76 -11.19 11.91
N ASP A 173 -4.12 -11.51 13.15
CA ASP A 173 -5.24 -12.42 13.49
C ASP A 173 -6.56 -12.03 12.82
N ARG A 174 -6.80 -10.73 12.64
CA ARG A 174 -7.99 -10.19 11.98
C ARG A 174 -8.11 -10.48 10.48
N SER A 175 -7.02 -10.91 9.82
CA SER A 175 -7.04 -11.30 8.41
C SER A 175 -8.02 -12.46 8.22
N ARG A 176 -8.84 -12.43 7.17
CA ARG A 176 -9.77 -13.52 6.85
C ARG A 176 -9.18 -14.56 5.89
N VAL A 177 -8.07 -14.23 5.23
CA VAL A 177 -7.40 -15.11 4.28
C VAL A 177 -6.83 -16.31 5.03
N ARG A 178 -7.46 -17.48 4.90
CA ARG A 178 -7.08 -18.74 5.56
C ARG A 178 -7.38 -19.91 4.64
N ALA A 179 -6.58 -20.97 4.74
CA ALA A 179 -6.79 -22.21 3.99
C ALA A 179 -6.87 -23.39 4.96
N PRO A 180 -7.84 -24.32 4.79
CA PRO A 180 -7.97 -25.49 5.66
C PRO A 180 -6.76 -26.44 5.52
N GLU A 181 -6.20 -26.52 4.31
CA GLU A 181 -4.94 -27.22 4.04
C GLU A 181 -3.81 -26.21 3.80
N PRO A 182 -2.56 -26.52 4.19
CA PRO A 182 -1.42 -25.68 3.86
C PRO A 182 -1.30 -25.45 2.35
N ARG A 183 -1.18 -24.18 1.95
CA ARG A 183 -0.97 -23.74 0.57
C ARG A 183 0.09 -22.64 0.51
N THR A 184 0.73 -22.50 -0.64
CA THR A 184 1.77 -21.53 -0.91
C THR A 184 1.42 -20.69 -2.15
N LEU A 185 1.46 -19.38 -1.96
CA LEU A 185 1.22 -18.39 -3.00
C LEU A 185 2.46 -17.55 -3.22
N ARG A 186 2.81 -17.27 -4.47
CA ARG A 186 3.80 -16.26 -4.80
C ARG A 186 3.17 -15.07 -5.48
N PHE A 187 3.52 -13.87 -5.03
CA PHE A 187 3.35 -12.64 -5.77
C PHE A 187 4.70 -12.17 -6.28
N ARG A 188 4.85 -11.85 -7.56
CA ARG A 188 6.14 -11.44 -8.14
C ARG A 188 6.02 -10.14 -8.93
N ALA A 189 6.84 -9.17 -8.56
CA ALA A 189 7.02 -7.93 -9.31
C ALA A 189 8.03 -8.17 -10.44
N THR A 190 7.59 -8.04 -11.70
CA THR A 190 8.43 -8.39 -12.87
C THR A 190 9.48 -7.35 -13.23
N ASP A 191 9.28 -6.10 -12.81
CA ASP A 191 10.11 -4.93 -13.12
C ASP A 191 11.13 -4.61 -12.03
N THR A 192 10.80 -4.87 -10.76
CA THR A 192 11.77 -4.76 -9.65
C THR A 192 12.52 -6.06 -9.40
N GLY A 193 11.90 -7.21 -9.66
CA GLY A 193 12.44 -8.54 -9.34
C GLY A 193 12.11 -9.01 -7.92
N ASP A 194 11.34 -8.23 -7.15
CA ASP A 194 10.84 -8.65 -5.84
C ASP A 194 9.82 -9.79 -5.96
N ALA A 195 9.84 -10.69 -4.98
CA ALA A 195 8.81 -11.70 -4.82
C ALA A 195 8.40 -11.86 -3.36
N TRP A 196 7.15 -12.21 -3.12
CA TRP A 196 6.60 -12.51 -1.80
C TRP A 196 6.00 -13.90 -1.82
N THR A 197 6.52 -14.80 -0.99
CA THR A 197 5.93 -16.11 -0.77
C THR A 197 5.03 -16.05 0.47
N VAL A 198 3.73 -16.24 0.27
CA VAL A 198 2.70 -16.26 1.31
C VAL A 198 2.33 -17.70 1.60
N ARG A 199 2.44 -18.10 2.87
CA ARG A 199 1.97 -19.40 3.37
C ARG A 199 0.57 -19.22 3.96
N LEU A 200 -0.39 -19.94 3.39
CA LEU A 200 -1.77 -19.99 3.86
C LEU A 200 -1.99 -21.27 4.67
N SER A 201 -2.70 -21.12 5.78
CA SER A 201 -3.13 -22.23 6.66
C SER A 201 -4.34 -21.75 7.48
N GLU A 202 -4.71 -22.48 8.52
CA GLU A 202 -5.69 -22.03 9.52
C GLU A 202 -5.18 -20.85 10.36
N LEU A 203 -3.86 -20.61 10.38
CA LEU A 203 -3.21 -19.46 11.02
C LEU A 203 -3.12 -18.25 10.07
N PRO A 204 -2.91 -17.02 10.61
CA PRO A 204 -2.67 -15.84 9.77
C PRO A 204 -1.61 -16.08 8.70
N PRO A 205 -1.83 -15.55 7.47
CA PRO A 205 -0.86 -15.60 6.40
C PRO A 205 0.53 -15.21 6.88
N ALA A 206 1.51 -16.07 6.64
CA ALA A 206 2.91 -15.78 6.90
C ALA A 206 3.60 -15.44 5.57
N THR A 207 4.14 -14.23 5.47
CA THR A 207 4.77 -13.72 4.25
C THR A 207 6.28 -13.68 4.39
N GLU A 208 6.98 -14.20 3.40
CA GLU A 208 8.43 -14.09 3.23
C GLU A 208 8.72 -13.23 2.00
N HIS A 209 9.47 -12.15 2.18
CA HIS A 209 9.89 -11.26 1.09
C HIS A 209 11.27 -11.68 0.57
N HIS A 210 11.36 -11.86 -0.73
CA HIS A 210 12.56 -12.17 -1.48
C HIS A 210 12.91 -10.94 -2.34
N PRO A 211 13.86 -10.10 -1.92
CA PRO A 211 14.23 -8.92 -2.68
C PRO A 211 14.92 -9.31 -3.99
N ALA A 212 14.92 -8.38 -4.94
CA ALA A 212 15.60 -8.54 -6.22
C ALA A 212 17.05 -9.00 -6.07
N GLY A 213 17.45 -10.07 -6.78
CA GLY A 213 18.80 -10.64 -6.72
C GLY A 213 19.09 -11.52 -5.50
N GLY A 214 18.14 -11.65 -4.56
CA GLY A 214 18.20 -12.56 -3.42
C GLY A 214 17.92 -14.02 -3.81
N ALA A 215 18.78 -14.62 -4.63
CA ALA A 215 18.91 -16.06 -4.62
C ALA A 215 19.44 -16.47 -3.23
N THR A 216 18.73 -17.38 -2.56
CA THR A 216 19.15 -17.91 -1.26
C THR A 216 20.57 -18.43 -1.34
N ASP A 217 21.47 -17.88 -0.51
CA ASP A 217 22.74 -18.52 -0.15
C ASP A 217 22.45 -19.79 0.67
N GLY A 218 21.97 -20.82 -0.03
CA GLY A 218 21.70 -22.15 0.49
C GLY A 218 22.63 -23.15 -0.16
N ALA A 219 23.80 -23.35 0.46
CA ALA A 219 24.70 -24.50 0.35
C ALA A 219 25.02 -25.07 -1.05
N ALA A 220 26.28 -24.86 -1.46
CA ALA A 220 27.04 -25.59 -2.48
C ALA A 220 26.43 -26.91 -3.01
N GLY A 221 25.94 -26.89 -4.25
CA GLY A 221 25.51 -28.07 -4.98
C GLY A 221 25.09 -27.77 -6.42
N THR A 222 26.06 -27.69 -7.33
CA THR A 222 25.92 -27.82 -8.80
C THR A 222 24.83 -27.00 -9.51
N GLY A 223 25.19 -25.81 -9.99
CA GLY A 223 24.83 -25.35 -11.35
C GLY A 223 23.39 -24.92 -11.65
N GLY A 224 22.55 -24.63 -10.66
CA GLY A 224 21.22 -24.06 -10.87
C GLY A 224 21.22 -22.53 -10.72
N THR A 225 20.68 -21.80 -11.70
CA THR A 225 20.19 -20.42 -11.48
C THR A 225 19.38 -20.40 -10.18
N GLY A 226 19.67 -19.48 -9.26
CA GLY A 226 19.03 -19.40 -7.94
C GLY A 226 17.51 -19.28 -8.00
N LEU A 227 16.83 -20.41 -8.13
CA LEU A 227 15.41 -20.52 -8.36
C LEU A 227 14.72 -20.56 -7.00
N LEU A 228 13.77 -19.65 -6.78
CA LEU A 228 12.89 -19.72 -5.61
C LEU A 228 12.19 -21.08 -5.56
N ALA A 229 11.91 -21.59 -4.36
CA ALA A 229 11.22 -22.87 -4.16
C ALA A 229 9.91 -22.95 -4.96
N PRO A 230 9.46 -24.14 -5.40
CA PRO A 230 8.15 -24.26 -6.04
C PRO A 230 7.03 -23.82 -5.09
N VAL A 231 5.96 -23.25 -5.66
CA VAL A 231 4.73 -22.83 -4.95
C VAL A 231 3.52 -23.43 -5.64
N ASP A 232 2.39 -23.51 -4.94
CA ASP A 232 1.14 -24.04 -5.49
C ASP A 232 0.59 -23.10 -6.59
N ALA A 233 0.69 -21.78 -6.38
CA ALA A 233 0.32 -20.81 -7.40
C ALA A 233 1.19 -19.54 -7.36
N GLU A 234 1.33 -18.89 -8.51
CA GLU A 234 2.03 -17.60 -8.66
C GLU A 234 1.17 -16.60 -9.43
N ALA A 235 1.16 -15.35 -8.98
CA ALA A 235 0.66 -14.19 -9.71
C ALA A 235 1.79 -13.17 -9.93
N ALA A 236 1.97 -12.72 -11.17
CA ALA A 236 3.05 -11.83 -11.57
C ALA A 236 2.55 -10.66 -12.43
N ALA A 237 3.11 -9.47 -12.18
CA ALA A 237 2.90 -8.24 -12.93
C ALA A 237 4.00 -7.22 -12.59
N PRO A 238 4.10 -6.06 -13.29
CA PRO A 238 4.90 -4.94 -12.79
C PRO A 238 4.43 -4.52 -11.39
N ALA A 239 5.34 -4.03 -10.53
CA ALA A 239 5.08 -3.75 -9.13
C ALA A 239 3.86 -2.84 -8.92
N GLY A 240 3.71 -1.78 -9.74
CA GLY A 240 2.55 -0.89 -9.70
C GLY A 240 1.23 -1.61 -9.98
N THR A 241 1.20 -2.49 -10.98
CA THR A 241 0.00 -3.29 -11.30
C THR A 241 -0.30 -4.29 -10.19
N LEU A 242 0.72 -4.96 -9.65
CA LEU A 242 0.58 -5.90 -8.55
C LEU A 242 0.03 -5.21 -7.29
N TYR A 243 0.59 -4.04 -6.94
CA TYR A 243 0.12 -3.20 -5.85
C TYR A 243 -1.36 -2.85 -6.00
N LEU A 244 -1.76 -2.26 -7.14
CA LEU A 244 -3.15 -1.87 -7.35
C LEU A 244 -4.10 -3.07 -7.39
N ALA A 245 -3.69 -4.20 -7.96
CA ALA A 245 -4.52 -5.41 -7.95
C ALA A 245 -4.71 -5.96 -6.53
N LEU A 246 -3.65 -6.03 -5.72
CA LEU A 246 -3.73 -6.54 -4.35
C LEU A 246 -4.50 -5.61 -3.41
N TRP A 247 -4.45 -4.30 -3.66
CA TRP A 247 -5.30 -3.31 -2.98
C TRP A 247 -6.70 -3.19 -3.63
N ASN A 248 -7.11 -4.11 -4.50
CA ASN A 248 -8.45 -4.18 -5.11
C ASN A 248 -8.84 -3.00 -6.03
N ARG A 249 -7.86 -2.29 -6.61
CA ARG A 249 -8.05 -1.18 -7.56
C ARG A 249 -7.81 -1.59 -9.02
N LEU A 250 -7.31 -2.79 -9.26
CA LEU A 250 -7.26 -3.43 -10.58
C LEU A 250 -7.85 -4.85 -10.51
N PRO A 251 -8.47 -5.34 -11.60
CA PRO A 251 -9.02 -6.69 -11.63
C PRO A 251 -7.91 -7.75 -11.61
N ALA A 252 -8.23 -8.96 -11.14
CA ALA A 252 -7.29 -10.09 -11.14
C ALA A 252 -6.78 -10.46 -12.55
N SER A 253 -7.54 -10.12 -13.61
CA SER A 253 -7.11 -10.27 -15.01
C SER A 253 -5.93 -9.38 -15.40
N ALA A 254 -5.55 -8.40 -14.57
CA ALA A 254 -4.33 -7.62 -14.73
C ALA A 254 -3.07 -8.41 -14.36
N LEU A 255 -3.21 -9.60 -13.74
CA LEU A 255 -2.10 -10.44 -13.28
C LEU A 255 -1.92 -11.65 -14.20
N THR A 256 -0.66 -11.98 -14.49
CA THR A 256 -0.33 -13.27 -15.11
C THR A 256 -0.27 -14.32 -14.02
N THR A 257 -1.09 -15.37 -14.14
CA THR A 257 -1.21 -16.41 -13.11
C THR A 257 -0.74 -17.78 -13.63
N THR A 258 -0.13 -18.57 -12.75
CA THR A 258 0.33 -19.94 -13.03
C THR A 258 0.11 -20.84 -11.81
N GLY A 259 0.08 -22.16 -12.02
CA GLY A 259 -0.14 -23.14 -10.96
C GLY A 259 -1.62 -23.44 -10.71
N ASP A 260 -1.94 -23.92 -9.51
CA ASP A 260 -3.30 -24.20 -9.07
C ASP A 260 -4.09 -22.88 -8.91
N PRO A 261 -5.27 -22.72 -9.55
CA PRO A 261 -6.07 -21.51 -9.37
C PRO A 261 -6.70 -21.38 -7.98
N GLU A 262 -6.84 -22.45 -7.20
CA GLU A 262 -7.56 -22.43 -5.91
C GLU A 262 -6.97 -21.42 -4.91
N PRO A 263 -5.65 -21.40 -4.63
CA PRO A 263 -5.09 -20.47 -3.66
C PRO A 263 -5.27 -18.99 -4.06
N LEU A 264 -5.17 -18.65 -5.35
CA LEU A 264 -5.37 -17.28 -5.84
C LEU A 264 -6.84 -16.86 -5.80
N ARG A 265 -7.77 -17.80 -6.07
CA ARG A 265 -9.21 -17.56 -5.90
C ARG A 265 -9.55 -17.28 -4.44
N LEU A 266 -9.02 -18.11 -3.52
CA LEU A 266 -9.16 -17.93 -2.08
C LEU A 266 -8.64 -16.58 -1.61
N TRP A 267 -7.48 -16.16 -2.13
CA TRP A 267 -6.94 -14.82 -1.88
C TRP A 267 -7.95 -13.76 -2.31
N HIS A 268 -8.37 -13.77 -3.58
CA HIS A 268 -9.29 -12.77 -4.12
C HIS A 268 -10.61 -12.65 -3.35
N GLU A 269 -11.18 -13.76 -2.87
CA GLU A 269 -12.45 -13.78 -2.13
C GLU A 269 -12.31 -13.26 -0.69
N LEU A 270 -11.15 -13.44 -0.06
CA LEU A 270 -10.96 -13.22 1.38
C LEU A 270 -10.02 -12.07 1.72
N SER A 271 -9.28 -11.53 0.74
CA SER A 271 -8.27 -10.49 0.94
C SER A 271 -8.82 -9.07 0.88
N ALA A 272 -10.14 -8.89 0.88
CA ALA A 272 -10.73 -7.56 0.96
C ALA A 272 -10.25 -6.88 2.26
N VAL A 273 -9.49 -5.80 2.10
CA VAL A 273 -9.04 -4.88 3.15
C VAL A 273 -9.80 -3.59 3.02
#